data_AF-A0A9Q1L5S7-F1
#
_entry.id   AF-A0A9Q1L5S7-F1
#
_cell.length_a   1.000
_cell.length_b   1.000
_cell.length_c   1.000
_cell.angle_alpha   90.00
_cell.angle_beta   90.00
_cell.angle_gamma   90.00
#
_symmetry.space_group_name_H-M   'P 1'
#
loop_
_entity.id
_entity.type
_entity.pdbx_description
1 polymer ?
#
loop_
_entity_poly.entity_id
_entity_poly.type
_entity_poly.pdbx_seq_one_letter_code
_entity_poly.pdbx_strand_id
1 'polypeptide(L)'
;MDAVTVVGYPLGGDTISVTKGVVSRIEGDVIVSFDGVHVGCEGTVPFRSSEHIAFRYRISQKFTGDSVELGIIRAGEFMKVQAVLKPRVHLVPYHIEGDQPSYLIVAGLVFTPLSDPLIEEEEDSIGVSLDKTMIAKTFDQGSIFFGQVRRAADCCTIPGMNGVLANEVNIGYEDMSNEQVLKLNGTRIKNIHHLAHLVDSSKGKYLVFEFEDNILVVLQRVEALSASASILKDYGIPAERSSDILGPYVDPIEVNQST
;
A
#
# COMPACT_ATOMS: atom_id res chain seq x y z
N MET A 1 -27.79 32.10 11.97
CA MET A 1 -26.61 32.00 11.10
C MET A 1 -25.47 32.63 11.88
N ASP A 2 -24.73 31.79 12.60
CA ASP A 2 -23.71 32.29 13.52
C ASP A 2 -22.44 32.63 12.74
N ALA A 3 -22.03 33.89 12.84
CA ALA A 3 -20.89 34.42 12.10
C ALA A 3 -19.59 33.94 12.76
N VAL A 4 -18.90 33.00 12.13
CA VAL A 4 -17.56 32.58 12.54
C VAL A 4 -16.58 33.71 12.26
N THR A 5 -15.79 34.07 13.28
CA THR A 5 -14.80 35.14 13.22
C THR A 5 -13.41 34.52 13.27
N VAL A 6 -12.61 34.72 12.22
CA VAL A 6 -11.22 34.26 12.17
C VAL A 6 -10.30 35.43 12.51
N VAL A 7 -9.43 35.23 13.49
CA VAL A 7 -8.42 36.20 13.94
C VAL A 7 -7.05 35.69 13.53
N GLY A 8 -6.29 36.46 12.77
CA GLY A 8 -4.96 36.07 12.33
C GLY A 8 -4.11 37.25 11.84
N TYR A 9 -2.82 36.99 11.61
CA TYR A 9 -1.90 37.93 11.01
C TYR A 9 -1.82 37.67 9.50
N PRO A 10 -2.12 38.65 8.63
CA PRO A 10 -1.97 38.48 7.20
C PRO A 10 -0.48 38.42 6.84
N LEU A 11 -0.12 37.58 5.85
CA LEU A 11 1.23 37.53 5.29
C LEU A 11 1.66 38.92 4.83
N GLY A 12 2.64 39.51 5.53
CA GLY A 12 3.22 40.82 5.24
C GLY A 12 2.78 41.98 6.14
N GLY A 13 2.06 41.73 7.25
CA GLY A 13 1.69 42.78 8.20
C GLY A 13 1.85 42.40 9.67
N ASP A 14 2.19 43.37 10.51
CA ASP A 14 2.48 43.18 11.95
C ASP A 14 1.24 43.45 12.83
N THR A 15 0.05 43.54 12.24
CA THR A 15 -1.20 43.88 12.93
C THR A 15 -2.26 42.78 12.79
N ILE A 16 -3.02 42.55 13.87
CA ILE A 16 -4.13 41.60 13.90
C ILE A 16 -5.19 42.02 12.89
N SER A 17 -5.55 41.11 11.98
CA SER A 17 -6.64 41.29 11.03
C SER A 17 -7.78 40.34 11.34
N VAL A 18 -9.00 40.89 11.40
CA VAL A 18 -10.23 40.12 11.64
C VAL A 18 -10.95 39.99 10.31
N THR A 19 -10.96 38.79 9.73
CA THR A 19 -11.68 38.54 8.47
C THR A 19 -13.00 37.85 8.79
N LYS A 20 -14.10 38.46 8.34
CA LYS A 20 -15.46 37.94 8.49
C LYS A 20 -15.97 37.50 7.11
N GLY A 21 -16.14 36.19 6.91
CA GLY A 21 -16.50 35.63 5.61
C GLY A 21 -17.08 34.21 5.69
N VAL A 22 -17.68 33.77 4.58
CA VAL A 22 -18.28 32.44 4.41
C VAL A 22 -17.21 31.50 3.86
N VAL A 23 -16.92 30.40 4.58
CA VAL A 23 -16.12 29.29 4.03
C VAL A 23 -16.98 28.63 2.95
N SER A 24 -16.62 28.84 1.67
CA SER A 24 -17.48 28.51 0.52
C SER A 24 -17.52 27.02 0.17
N ARG A 25 -16.57 26.22 0.68
CA ARG A 25 -16.55 24.76 0.49
C ARG A 25 -15.77 24.08 1.61
N ILE A 26 -16.44 23.21 2.36
CA ILE A 26 -15.81 22.24 3.25
C ILE A 26 -15.90 20.90 2.51
N GLU A 27 -14.84 20.51 1.78
CA GLU A 27 -14.81 19.26 0.99
C GLU A 27 -14.49 18.01 1.84
N GLY A 28 -14.50 18.10 3.16
CA GLY A 28 -14.27 16.98 4.06
C GLY A 28 -14.59 17.32 5.52
N ASP A 29 -14.46 16.35 6.42
CA ASP A 29 -14.70 16.62 7.84
C ASP A 29 -13.54 17.40 8.47
N VAL A 30 -13.85 18.38 9.30
CA VAL A 30 -12.84 19.10 10.09
C VAL A 30 -12.83 18.55 11.50
N ILE A 31 -11.73 17.93 11.92
CA ILE A 31 -11.54 17.48 13.31
C ILE A 31 -11.29 18.70 14.19
N VAL A 32 -12.09 18.85 15.24
CA VAL A 32 -12.02 19.96 16.19
C VAL A 32 -11.72 19.53 17.62
N SER A 33 -11.97 18.26 17.97
CA SER A 33 -11.55 17.72 19.25
C SER A 33 -11.28 16.21 19.21
N PHE A 34 -10.48 15.76 20.17
CA PHE A 34 -10.15 14.36 20.40
C PHE A 34 -10.24 14.07 21.90
N ASP A 35 -11.14 13.18 22.31
CA ASP A 35 -11.48 12.88 23.71
C ASP A 35 -11.71 14.15 24.54
N GLY A 36 -12.42 15.12 23.96
CA GLY A 36 -12.72 16.40 24.60
C GLY A 36 -11.57 17.43 24.58
N VAL A 37 -10.38 17.09 24.10
CA VAL A 37 -9.26 18.02 23.93
C VAL A 37 -9.37 18.73 22.59
N HIS A 38 -9.34 20.06 22.59
CA HIS A 38 -9.44 20.86 21.37
C HIS A 38 -8.18 20.75 20.51
N VAL A 39 -8.36 20.58 19.20
CA VAL A 39 -7.28 20.56 18.21
C VAL A 39 -7.21 21.94 17.57
N GLY A 40 -6.05 22.59 17.66
CA GLY A 40 -5.80 23.90 17.08
C GLY A 40 -5.71 23.86 15.55
N CYS A 41 -5.78 25.04 14.91
CA CYS A 41 -5.71 25.17 13.45
C CYS A 41 -4.41 24.64 12.81
N GLU A 42 -3.32 24.59 13.58
CA GLU A 42 -2.03 24.04 13.15
C GLU A 42 -1.91 22.52 13.38
N GLY A 43 -2.98 21.86 13.84
CA GLY A 43 -2.96 20.44 14.20
C GLY A 43 -2.22 20.15 15.51
N THR A 44 -2.14 21.14 16.42
CA THR A 44 -1.52 21.00 17.73
C THR A 44 -2.56 20.87 18.85
N VAL A 45 -2.17 20.25 19.94
CA VAL A 45 -2.98 20.10 21.16
C VAL A 45 -2.19 20.57 22.38
N PRO A 46 -2.88 21.02 23.44
CA PRO A 46 -2.22 21.31 24.72
C PRO A 46 -1.51 20.07 25.26
N PHE A 47 -0.24 20.26 25.62
CA PHE A 47 0.60 19.21 26.17
C PHE A 47 0.83 19.38 27.66
N ARG A 48 1.53 20.47 28.03
CA ARG A 48 1.85 20.88 29.40
C ARG A 48 1.42 22.34 29.60
N SER A 49 1.83 22.96 30.71
CA SER A 49 1.46 24.31 31.17
C SER A 49 1.18 25.32 30.04
N SER A 50 2.17 25.58 29.18
CA SER A 50 2.07 26.51 28.05
C SER A 50 2.61 25.91 26.75
N GLU A 51 2.83 24.60 26.72
CA GLU A 51 3.44 23.91 25.59
C GLU A 51 2.36 23.23 24.74
N HIS A 52 2.54 23.33 23.42
CA HIS A 52 1.71 22.65 22.43
C HIS A 52 2.53 21.56 21.75
N ILE A 53 1.89 20.44 21.44
CA ILE A 53 2.50 19.30 20.74
C ILE A 53 1.62 18.90 19.56
N ALA A 54 2.21 18.23 18.56
CA ALA A 54 1.45 17.68 17.45
C ALA A 54 0.35 16.74 17.94
N PHE A 55 -0.86 16.88 17.39
CA PHE A 55 -2.04 16.07 17.71
C PHE A 55 -1.76 14.55 17.68
N ARG A 56 -0.87 14.09 16.78
CA ARG A 56 -0.42 12.70 16.66
C ARG A 56 0.06 12.10 17.98
N TYR A 57 0.58 12.92 18.90
CA TYR A 57 0.97 12.50 20.24
C TYR A 57 -0.20 11.82 20.98
N ARG A 58 -1.40 12.41 20.96
CA ARG A 58 -2.58 11.87 21.65
C ARG A 58 -3.03 10.53 21.07
N ILE A 59 -2.94 10.39 19.75
CA ILE A 59 -3.22 9.12 19.07
C ILE A 59 -2.22 8.04 19.53
N SER A 60 -0.94 8.37 19.61
CA SER A 60 0.12 7.42 20.01
C SER A 60 0.06 6.98 21.48
N GLN A 61 -0.70 7.68 22.33
CA GLN A 61 -0.93 7.27 23.72
C GLN A 61 -2.02 6.22 23.88
N LYS A 62 -2.76 5.91 22.80
CA LYS A 62 -3.86 4.94 22.81
C LYS A 62 -3.38 3.57 22.35
N PHE A 63 -4.16 2.56 22.69
CA PHE A 63 -3.93 1.18 22.26
C PHE A 63 -4.81 0.80 21.08
N THR A 64 -4.37 -0.22 20.35
CA THR A 64 -5.18 -0.85 19.29
C THR A 64 -6.49 -1.36 19.87
N GLY A 65 -7.61 -1.00 19.23
CA GLY A 65 -8.96 -1.37 19.68
C GLY A 65 -9.62 -0.32 20.57
N ASP A 66 -8.90 0.72 21.02
CA ASP A 66 -9.51 1.79 21.80
C ASP A 66 -10.55 2.55 20.97
N SER A 67 -11.73 2.79 21.55
CA SER A 67 -12.72 3.73 21.02
C SER A 67 -12.41 5.14 21.52
N VAL A 68 -12.31 6.10 20.61
CA VAL A 68 -12.06 7.51 20.90
C VAL A 68 -13.20 8.38 20.41
N GLU A 69 -13.50 9.45 21.14
CA GLU A 69 -14.50 10.43 20.73
C GLU A 69 -13.83 11.54 19.90
N LEU A 70 -14.25 11.70 18.66
CA LEU A 70 -13.83 12.80 17.78
C LEU A 70 -14.96 13.82 17.70
N GLY A 71 -14.66 15.08 18.03
CA GLY A 71 -15.50 16.20 17.63
C GLY A 71 -15.13 16.59 16.20
N ILE A 72 -16.12 16.62 15.32
CA ILE A 72 -15.94 17.02 13.92
C ILE A 72 -16.95 18.10 13.52
N ILE A 73 -16.59 18.89 12.51
CA ILE A 73 -17.52 19.74 11.77
C ILE A 73 -17.72 19.11 10.40
N ARG A 74 -18.95 18.70 10.10
CA ARG A 74 -19.35 18.11 8.82
C ARG A 74 -20.46 18.98 8.22
N ALA A 75 -20.27 19.43 6.99
CA ALA A 75 -21.21 20.34 6.30
C ALA A 75 -21.60 21.58 7.12
N GLY A 76 -20.68 22.08 7.96
CA GLY A 76 -20.91 23.24 8.83
C GLY A 76 -21.59 22.94 10.17
N GLU A 77 -21.98 21.70 10.44
CA GLU A 77 -22.58 21.29 11.71
C GLU A 77 -21.57 20.57 12.61
N PHE A 78 -21.53 20.93 13.89
CA PHE A 78 -20.71 20.26 14.89
C PHE A 78 -21.37 18.95 15.32
N MET A 79 -20.61 17.85 15.31
CA MET A 79 -21.05 16.54 15.77
C MET A 79 -19.93 15.77 16.46
N LYS A 80 -20.31 14.78 17.27
CA LYS A 80 -19.40 13.86 17.94
C LYS A 80 -19.53 12.48 17.30
N VAL A 81 -18.41 11.87 16.96
CA VAL A 81 -18.34 10.53 16.38
C VAL A 81 -17.38 9.67 17.19
N GLN A 82 -17.68 8.38 17.30
CA GLN A 82 -16.74 7.42 17.89
C GLN A 82 -15.94 6.73 16.79
N ALA A 83 -14.64 6.58 17.01
CA ALA A 83 -13.74 5.89 16.09
C ALA A 83 -12.92 4.86 16.86
N VAL A 84 -12.82 3.64 16.31
CA VAL A 84 -11.96 2.59 16.85
C VAL A 84 -10.58 2.72 16.23
N LEU A 85 -9.55 2.88 17.07
CA LEU A 85 -8.17 3.01 16.62
C LEU A 85 -7.62 1.64 16.21
N LYS A 86 -6.98 1.62 15.04
CA LYS A 86 -6.29 0.45 14.50
C LYS A 86 -4.84 0.82 14.20
N PRO A 87 -3.90 -0.13 14.27
CA PRO A 87 -2.54 0.10 13.82
C PRO A 87 -2.56 0.56 12.36
N ARG A 88 -1.63 1.45 12.02
CA ARG A 88 -1.50 1.91 10.64
C ARG A 88 -1.07 0.72 9.78
N VAL A 89 -1.94 0.31 8.87
CA VAL A 89 -1.59 -0.64 7.82
C VAL A 89 -0.76 0.15 6.80
N HIS A 90 0.53 -0.13 6.76
CA HIS A 90 1.40 0.46 5.75
C HIS A 90 1.10 -0.17 4.40
N LEU A 91 1.04 0.68 3.37
CA LEU A 91 0.86 0.27 1.99
C LEU A 91 2.04 -0.64 1.62
N VAL A 92 3.27 -0.11 1.67
CA VAL A 92 4.52 -0.87 1.56
C VAL A 92 5.03 -1.16 2.98
N PRO A 93 5.26 -2.43 3.35
CA PRO A 93 5.78 -2.76 4.68
C PRO A 93 7.22 -2.26 4.87
N TYR A 94 7.44 -1.45 5.91
CA TYR A 94 8.77 -1.03 6.39
C TYR A 94 9.57 -2.17 7.02
N HIS A 95 8.87 -3.22 7.48
CA HIS A 95 9.47 -4.36 8.13
C HIS A 95 8.73 -5.61 7.69
N ILE A 96 9.48 -6.56 7.17
CA ILE A 96 9.07 -7.96 7.08
C ILE A 96 9.51 -8.51 8.43
N GLU A 97 8.60 -8.93 9.31
CA GLU A 97 8.80 -9.16 10.75
C GLU A 97 9.79 -10.31 11.10
N GLY A 98 11.00 -10.29 10.56
CA GLY A 98 12.02 -11.33 10.69
C GLY A 98 11.79 -12.57 9.80
N ASP A 99 10.68 -12.61 9.06
CA ASP A 99 10.34 -13.75 8.20
C ASP A 99 10.92 -13.63 6.79
N GLN A 100 11.10 -14.77 6.14
CA GLN A 100 11.53 -14.85 4.74
C GLN A 100 10.45 -14.21 3.83
N PRO A 101 10.83 -13.33 2.87
CA PRO A 101 9.85 -12.72 1.97
C PRO A 101 9.12 -13.80 1.16
N SER A 102 7.82 -13.61 1.01
CA SER A 102 7.00 -14.46 0.15
C SER A 102 7.49 -14.34 -1.29
N TYR A 103 7.62 -15.45 -2.00
CA TYR A 103 7.97 -15.44 -3.42
C TYR A 103 7.26 -16.56 -4.17
N LEU A 104 7.05 -16.35 -5.46
CA LEU A 104 6.47 -17.32 -6.38
C LEU A 104 7.24 -17.28 -7.70
N ILE A 105 7.66 -18.44 -8.20
CA ILE A 105 8.34 -18.58 -9.47
C ILE A 105 7.43 -19.30 -10.47
N VAL A 106 7.16 -18.66 -11.61
CA VAL A 106 6.36 -19.26 -12.69
C VAL A 106 7.12 -19.13 -14.01
N ALA A 107 7.53 -20.26 -14.59
CA ALA A 107 8.30 -20.29 -15.84
C ALA A 107 9.55 -19.39 -15.79
N GLY A 108 10.18 -19.27 -14.62
CA GLY A 108 11.34 -18.40 -14.40
C GLY A 108 11.01 -16.94 -14.05
N LEU A 109 9.76 -16.49 -14.17
CA LEU A 109 9.35 -15.19 -13.65
C LEU A 109 9.26 -15.26 -12.12
N VAL A 110 10.05 -14.43 -11.42
CA VAL A 110 10.07 -14.35 -9.97
C VAL A 110 9.16 -13.21 -9.51
N PHE A 111 8.12 -13.55 -8.75
CA PHE A 111 7.20 -12.59 -8.15
C PHE A 111 7.45 -12.49 -6.64
N THR A 112 7.50 -11.27 -6.12
CA THR A 112 7.59 -10.98 -4.69
C THR A 112 6.70 -9.78 -4.33
N PRO A 113 6.14 -9.69 -3.11
CA PRO A 113 5.48 -8.47 -2.66
C PRO A 113 6.46 -7.30 -2.55
N LEU A 114 6.03 -6.11 -2.96
CA LEU A 114 6.83 -4.90 -2.78
C LEU A 114 6.98 -4.58 -1.28
N SER A 115 8.22 -4.39 -0.83
CA SER A 115 8.56 -4.06 0.55
C SER A 115 9.72 -3.05 0.59
N ASP A 116 9.85 -2.29 1.66
CA ASP A 116 10.96 -1.32 1.77
C ASP A 116 12.33 -1.99 1.78
N PRO A 117 12.55 -3.14 2.46
CA PRO A 117 13.84 -3.84 2.38
C PRO A 117 14.24 -4.24 0.94
N LEU A 118 13.26 -4.63 0.11
CA LEU A 118 13.51 -4.95 -1.30
C LEU A 118 13.92 -3.69 -2.09
N ILE A 119 13.29 -2.55 -1.80
CA ILE A 119 13.62 -1.29 -2.47
C ILE A 119 15.03 -0.84 -2.07
N GLU A 120 15.37 -0.91 -0.78
CA GLU A 120 16.70 -0.56 -0.27
C GLU A 120 17.81 -1.42 -0.90
N GLU A 121 17.61 -2.73 -1.01
CA GLU A 121 18.60 -3.66 -1.59
C GLU A 121 18.87 -3.37 -3.07
N GLU A 122 17.82 -3.04 -3.82
CA GLU A 122 17.91 -2.73 -5.24
C GLU A 122 18.55 -1.33 -5.47
N GLU A 123 18.29 -0.36 -4.57
CA GLU A 123 18.91 0.98 -4.63
C GLU A 123 20.43 0.92 -4.44
N ASP A 124 20.88 0.12 -3.48
CA ASP A 124 22.30 -0.07 -3.17
C ASP A 124 23.05 -0.80 -4.30
N SER A 125 22.36 -1.66 -5.05
CA SER A 125 22.95 -2.52 -6.09
C SER A 125 23.13 -1.82 -7.44
N ILE A 126 22.23 -0.91 -7.81
CA ILE A 126 22.21 -0.31 -9.17
C ILE A 126 22.91 1.06 -9.21
N GLY A 127 23.15 1.72 -8.06
CA GLY A 127 23.81 3.03 -7.99
C GLY A 127 23.06 4.17 -8.71
N VAL A 128 21.90 3.85 -9.26
CA VAL A 128 20.86 4.74 -9.77
C VAL A 128 19.81 4.72 -8.69
N SER A 129 19.43 5.89 -8.15
CA SER A 129 18.27 5.99 -7.27
C SER A 129 17.12 5.27 -7.95
N LEU A 130 16.72 4.08 -7.45
CA LEU A 130 15.52 3.46 -7.97
C LEU A 130 14.45 4.47 -7.79
N ASP A 131 13.97 4.81 -8.96
CA ASP A 131 13.47 6.12 -9.20
C ASP A 131 12.29 6.28 -8.25
N LYS A 132 12.20 7.44 -7.61
CA LYS A 132 11.10 7.78 -6.72
C LYS A 132 9.75 7.48 -7.36
N THR A 133 9.68 7.20 -8.66
CA THR A 133 8.60 6.64 -9.45
C THR A 133 8.08 5.27 -9.02
N MET A 134 8.80 4.29 -8.46
CA MET A 134 8.12 3.05 -8.01
C MET A 134 7.29 3.30 -6.74
N ILE A 135 7.94 3.91 -5.75
CA ILE A 135 7.32 4.41 -4.53
C ILE A 135 6.22 5.42 -4.91
N ALA A 136 6.53 6.43 -5.72
CA ALA A 136 5.58 7.44 -6.16
C ALA A 136 4.47 6.85 -7.00
N LYS A 137 4.66 5.94 -7.96
CA LYS A 137 3.56 5.30 -8.72
C LYS A 137 2.62 4.52 -7.80
N THR A 138 3.19 3.84 -6.79
CA THR A 138 2.42 3.18 -5.73
C THR A 138 1.63 4.19 -4.88
N PHE A 139 2.18 5.40 -4.66
CA PHE A 139 1.54 6.50 -3.92
C PHE A 139 0.65 7.44 -4.79
N ASP A 140 0.88 7.54 -6.11
CA ASP A 140 0.41 8.56 -7.06
C ASP A 140 -0.80 8.08 -7.87
N GLN A 141 -1.11 6.78 -7.83
CA GLN A 141 -2.45 6.31 -8.20
C GLN A 141 -3.44 6.56 -7.06
N GLY A 142 -3.74 7.83 -6.81
CA GLY A 142 -4.99 8.35 -6.23
C GLY A 142 -5.34 7.96 -4.78
N SER A 143 -4.46 7.26 -4.06
CA SER A 143 -4.86 6.53 -2.85
C SER A 143 -4.81 7.34 -1.56
N ILE A 144 -4.15 8.52 -1.55
CA ILE A 144 -4.13 9.41 -0.38
C ILE A 144 -5.31 10.40 -0.40
N PHE A 145 -5.83 10.75 -1.59
CA PHE A 145 -6.92 11.72 -1.73
C PHE A 145 -8.33 11.10 -1.83
N PHE A 146 -8.47 9.81 -2.20
CA PHE A 146 -9.77 9.17 -2.45
C PHE A 146 -10.04 7.91 -1.61
N GLY A 147 -9.73 7.90 -0.31
CA GLY A 147 -10.31 6.91 0.64
C GLY A 147 -10.10 5.41 0.36
N GLN A 148 -9.36 5.04 -0.68
CA GLN A 148 -8.99 3.68 -1.04
C GLN A 148 -7.49 3.56 -0.84
N VAL A 149 -7.10 3.37 0.41
CA VAL A 149 -5.79 2.82 0.72
C VAL A 149 -5.80 1.41 0.15
N ARG A 150 -5.30 1.23 -1.08
CA ARG A 150 -4.87 -0.08 -1.55
C ARG A 150 -3.84 -0.59 -0.54
N ARG A 151 -3.67 -1.90 -0.35
CA ARG A 151 -2.48 -2.41 0.35
C ARG A 151 -1.40 -2.60 -0.72
N ALA A 152 -0.13 -2.35 -0.47
CA ALA A 152 0.95 -2.69 -1.40
C ALA A 152 1.65 -4.00 -1.00
N ALA A 153 1.32 -4.55 0.17
CA ALA A 153 1.38 -5.99 0.41
C ALA A 153 0.61 -6.81 -0.67
N ASP A 154 -0.30 -6.15 -1.39
CA ASP A 154 -1.09 -6.72 -2.49
C ASP A 154 -0.41 -6.53 -3.87
N CYS A 155 0.65 -5.71 -3.96
CA CYS A 155 1.39 -5.43 -5.19
C CYS A 155 2.53 -6.43 -5.34
N CYS A 156 2.37 -7.36 -6.29
CA CYS A 156 3.42 -8.29 -6.68
C CYS A 156 4.27 -7.65 -7.78
N THR A 157 5.59 -7.66 -7.60
CA THR A 157 6.55 -7.13 -8.57
C THR A 157 7.55 -8.21 -8.96
N ILE A 158 8.13 -8.03 -10.14
CA ILE A 158 9.35 -8.72 -10.54
C ILE A 158 10.53 -7.93 -9.96
N PRO A 159 11.43 -8.52 -9.14
CA PRO A 159 12.63 -7.85 -8.67
C PRO A 159 13.50 -7.33 -9.82
N GLY A 160 14.36 -6.35 -9.53
CA GLY A 160 15.31 -5.81 -10.49
C GLY A 160 16.36 -6.85 -10.86
N MET A 161 17.02 -7.39 -9.85
CA MET A 161 18.05 -8.42 -9.99
C MET A 161 17.47 -9.82 -9.86
N ASN A 162 17.79 -10.71 -10.80
CA ASN A 162 17.25 -12.08 -10.89
C ASN A 162 15.72 -12.17 -10.97
N GLY A 163 15.06 -11.11 -11.47
CA GLY A 163 13.60 -11.08 -11.65
C GLY A 163 13.09 -12.10 -12.67
N VAL A 164 13.89 -12.42 -13.69
CA VAL A 164 13.57 -13.45 -14.68
C VAL A 164 14.74 -14.43 -14.82
N LEU A 165 14.48 -15.69 -14.46
CA LEU A 165 15.41 -16.80 -14.61
C LEU A 165 15.32 -17.32 -16.05
N ALA A 166 16.26 -16.87 -16.89
CA ALA A 166 16.28 -17.17 -18.32
C ALA A 166 16.12 -18.68 -18.63
N ASN A 167 15.16 -18.99 -19.49
CA ASN A 167 14.86 -20.33 -19.95
C ASN A 167 14.16 -20.29 -21.31
N GLU A 168 14.15 -21.42 -22.04
CA GLU A 168 13.49 -21.52 -23.35
C GLU A 168 12.01 -21.09 -23.31
N VAL A 169 11.33 -21.29 -22.17
CA VAL A 169 9.92 -20.94 -22.01
C VAL A 169 9.64 -19.45 -21.82
N ASN A 170 10.65 -18.64 -21.48
CA ASN A 170 10.50 -17.20 -21.21
C ASN A 170 11.36 -16.31 -22.12
N ILE A 171 11.76 -16.85 -23.28
CA ILE A 171 12.50 -16.09 -24.30
C ILE A 171 11.74 -14.82 -24.69
N GLY A 172 12.46 -13.69 -24.69
CA GLY A 172 11.94 -12.36 -24.99
C GLY A 172 11.44 -11.57 -23.78
N TYR A 173 11.47 -12.17 -22.58
CA TYR A 173 11.08 -11.52 -21.32
C TYR A 173 12.24 -11.39 -20.32
N GLU A 174 13.46 -11.73 -20.71
CA GLU A 174 14.62 -11.87 -19.81
C GLU A 174 15.03 -10.55 -19.14
N ASP A 175 14.82 -9.42 -19.83
CA ASP A 175 15.17 -8.08 -19.34
C ASP A 175 14.05 -7.42 -18.53
N MET A 176 12.92 -8.12 -18.29
CA MET A 176 11.85 -7.60 -17.47
C MET A 176 12.28 -7.53 -16.02
N SER A 177 12.15 -6.35 -15.43
CA SER A 177 12.64 -6.07 -14.08
C SER A 177 11.85 -4.92 -13.49
N ASN A 178 11.58 -4.96 -12.20
CA ASN A 178 10.84 -3.91 -11.50
C ASN A 178 9.46 -3.59 -12.14
N GLU A 179 8.72 -4.64 -12.53
CA GLU A 179 7.39 -4.50 -13.15
C GLU A 179 6.28 -5.02 -12.21
N GLN A 180 5.23 -4.21 -12.02
CA GLN A 180 4.06 -4.61 -11.23
C GLN A 180 3.10 -5.45 -12.07
N VAL A 181 2.73 -6.63 -11.57
CA VAL A 181 1.67 -7.44 -12.19
C VAL A 181 0.28 -7.02 -11.69
N LEU A 182 -0.63 -6.74 -12.62
CA LEU A 182 -1.97 -6.24 -12.34
C LEU A 182 -3.04 -7.33 -12.49
N LYS A 183 -2.93 -8.17 -13.52
CA LYS A 183 -3.92 -9.22 -13.82
C LYS A 183 -3.27 -10.52 -14.29
N LEU A 184 -3.97 -11.63 -14.02
CA LEU A 184 -3.71 -12.93 -14.65
C LEU A 184 -4.98 -13.38 -15.39
N ASN A 185 -4.86 -13.65 -16.69
CA ASN A 185 -5.98 -14.09 -17.55
C ASN A 185 -7.22 -13.17 -17.42
N GLY A 186 -7.01 -11.85 -17.39
CA GLY A 186 -8.07 -10.85 -17.20
C GLY A 186 -8.59 -10.69 -15.76
N THR A 187 -8.20 -11.57 -14.83
CA THR A 187 -8.59 -11.49 -13.41
C THR A 187 -7.59 -10.63 -12.64
N ARG A 188 -8.08 -9.63 -11.92
CA ARG A 188 -7.23 -8.72 -11.14
C ARG A 188 -6.57 -9.42 -9.95
N ILE A 189 -5.27 -9.24 -9.82
CA ILE A 189 -4.49 -9.81 -8.71
C ILE A 189 -4.71 -8.97 -7.46
N LYS A 190 -4.82 -9.67 -6.31
CA LYS A 190 -5.08 -9.05 -5.01
C LYS A 190 -3.91 -9.18 -4.05
N ASN A 191 -3.07 -10.18 -4.18
CA ASN A 191 -1.85 -10.41 -3.40
C ASN A 191 -1.12 -11.62 -4.00
N ILE A 192 0.09 -11.91 -3.50
CA ILE A 192 0.89 -13.02 -4.03
C ILE A 192 0.25 -14.39 -3.79
N HIS A 193 -0.46 -14.56 -2.68
CA HIS A 193 -1.18 -15.80 -2.40
C HIS A 193 -2.37 -16.00 -3.36
N HIS A 194 -3.05 -14.92 -3.74
CA HIS A 194 -4.10 -14.92 -4.75
C HIS A 194 -3.51 -15.23 -6.13
N LEU A 195 -2.34 -14.67 -6.46
CA LEU A 195 -1.62 -14.98 -7.69
C LEU A 195 -1.28 -16.48 -7.77
N ALA A 196 -0.69 -17.05 -6.71
CA ALA A 196 -0.40 -18.47 -6.64
C ALA A 196 -1.67 -19.32 -6.84
N HIS A 197 -2.76 -18.96 -6.17
CA HIS A 197 -4.05 -19.63 -6.34
C HIS A 197 -4.61 -19.55 -7.77
N LEU A 198 -4.48 -18.40 -8.43
CA LEU A 198 -4.94 -18.23 -9.82
C LEU A 198 -4.09 -19.04 -10.80
N VAL A 199 -2.79 -19.16 -10.56
CA VAL A 199 -1.88 -20.02 -11.34
C VAL A 199 -2.26 -21.49 -11.17
N ASP A 200 -2.43 -21.95 -9.93
CA ASP A 200 -2.81 -23.33 -9.60
C ASP A 200 -4.21 -23.69 -10.14
N SER A 201 -5.15 -22.75 -10.10
CA SER A 201 -6.52 -22.94 -10.57
C SER A 201 -6.68 -22.78 -12.10
N SER A 202 -5.62 -22.33 -12.78
CA SER A 202 -5.67 -22.05 -14.22
C SER A 202 -5.76 -23.34 -15.04
N LYS A 203 -6.82 -23.44 -15.84
CA LYS A 203 -7.05 -24.53 -16.80
C LYS A 203 -6.83 -24.11 -18.26
N GLY A 204 -6.50 -22.84 -18.47
CA GLY A 204 -6.29 -22.28 -19.81
C GLY A 204 -5.07 -22.89 -20.52
N LYS A 205 -5.00 -22.70 -21.84
CA LYS A 205 -3.81 -23.05 -22.63
C LYS A 205 -2.63 -22.14 -22.29
N TYR A 206 -2.92 -20.87 -22.01
CA TYR A 206 -1.93 -19.84 -21.73
C TYR A 206 -2.11 -19.26 -20.32
N LEU A 207 -1.01 -18.78 -19.75
CA LEU A 207 -0.96 -17.88 -18.62
C LEU A 207 -0.63 -16.50 -19.17
N VAL A 208 -1.58 -15.57 -19.07
CA VAL A 208 -1.45 -14.20 -19.57
C VAL A 208 -1.31 -13.26 -18.39
N PHE A 209 -0.09 -12.79 -18.13
CA PHE A 209 0.19 -11.78 -17.12
C PHE A 209 0.11 -10.40 -17.75
N GLU A 210 -0.73 -9.54 -17.17
CA GLU A 210 -0.83 -8.12 -17.55
C GLU A 210 -0.07 -7.30 -16.50
N PHE A 211 0.97 -6.59 -16.93
CA PHE A 211 1.79 -5.72 -16.09
C PHE A 211 1.37 -4.25 -16.23
N GLU A 212 2.06 -3.37 -15.52
CA GLU A 212 1.97 -1.93 -15.74
C GLU A 212 2.38 -1.56 -17.19
N ASP A 213 2.00 -0.36 -17.63
CA ASP A 213 2.28 0.16 -18.98
C ASP A 213 1.76 -0.69 -20.15
N ASN A 214 0.74 -1.53 -19.88
CA ASN A 214 0.10 -2.44 -20.83
C ASN A 214 1.04 -3.52 -21.39
N ILE A 215 2.11 -3.86 -20.65
CA ILE A 215 2.99 -4.97 -21.00
C ILE A 215 2.25 -6.30 -20.77
N LEU A 216 2.31 -7.20 -21.75
CA LEU A 216 1.67 -8.51 -21.71
C LEU A 216 2.72 -9.61 -21.83
N VAL A 217 2.73 -10.51 -20.86
CA VAL A 217 3.56 -11.72 -20.90
C VAL A 217 2.66 -12.93 -21.05
N VAL A 218 2.85 -13.66 -22.15
CA VAL A 218 2.04 -14.84 -22.47
C VAL A 218 2.92 -16.07 -22.44
N LEU A 219 2.61 -17.00 -21.55
CA LEU A 219 3.34 -18.25 -21.36
C LEU A 219 2.42 -19.44 -21.65
N GLN A 220 2.94 -20.48 -22.30
CA GLN A 220 2.19 -21.72 -22.49
C GLN A 220 2.19 -22.54 -21.21
N ARG A 221 1.00 -22.81 -20.63
CA ARG A 221 0.86 -23.38 -19.28
C ARG A 221 1.57 -24.72 -19.12
N VAL A 222 1.42 -25.62 -20.09
CA VAL A 222 2.00 -26.97 -20.00
C VAL A 222 3.53 -26.93 -20.03
N GLU A 223 4.09 -26.07 -20.89
CA GLU A 223 5.54 -25.90 -21.03
C GLU A 223 6.12 -25.22 -19.79
N ALA A 224 5.49 -24.14 -19.32
CA ALA A 224 5.82 -23.45 -18.08
C ALA A 224 5.91 -24.38 -16.86
N LEU A 225 4.92 -25.25 -16.69
CA LEU A 225 4.90 -26.23 -15.60
C LEU A 225 5.98 -27.31 -15.76
N SER A 226 6.22 -27.78 -17.00
CA SER A 226 7.25 -28.79 -17.27
C SER A 226 8.67 -28.27 -17.06
N ALA A 227 8.90 -26.98 -17.32
CA ALA A 227 10.21 -26.33 -17.16
C ALA A 227 10.51 -25.92 -15.70
N SER A 228 9.51 -25.92 -14.81
CA SER A 228 9.69 -25.50 -13.41
C SER A 228 10.84 -26.27 -12.73
N ALA A 229 10.85 -27.60 -12.82
CA ALA A 229 11.87 -28.42 -12.17
C ALA A 229 13.29 -28.21 -12.72
N SER A 230 13.45 -27.97 -14.04
CA SER A 230 14.75 -27.68 -14.64
C SER A 230 15.25 -26.31 -14.24
N ILE A 231 14.39 -25.28 -14.30
CA ILE A 231 14.74 -23.90 -13.93
C ILE A 231 15.23 -23.85 -12.48
N LEU A 232 14.49 -24.44 -11.55
CA LEU A 232 14.88 -24.43 -10.14
C LEU A 232 16.22 -25.14 -9.90
N LYS A 233 16.45 -26.26 -10.59
CA LYS A 233 17.69 -27.01 -10.47
C LYS A 233 18.89 -26.24 -11.03
N ASP A 234 18.74 -25.63 -12.21
CA ASP A 234 19.82 -24.91 -12.90
C ASP A 234 20.24 -23.65 -12.14
N TYR A 235 19.28 -22.98 -11.51
CA TYR A 235 19.52 -21.78 -10.69
C TYR A 235 19.73 -22.08 -9.20
N GLY A 236 19.74 -23.36 -8.78
CA GLY A 236 20.01 -23.76 -7.40
C GLY A 236 18.93 -23.35 -6.39
N ILE A 237 17.69 -23.18 -6.82
CA ILE A 237 16.58 -22.73 -5.99
C ILE A 237 15.87 -23.95 -5.38
N PRO A 238 15.66 -23.99 -4.05
CA PRO A 238 15.14 -25.18 -3.37
C PRO A 238 13.66 -25.45 -3.63
N ALA A 239 12.86 -24.40 -3.89
CA ALA A 239 11.42 -24.51 -4.10
C ALA A 239 10.90 -23.43 -5.06
N GLU A 240 9.80 -23.69 -5.74
CA GLU A 240 9.12 -22.70 -6.61
C GLU A 240 8.42 -21.58 -5.84
N ARG A 241 8.14 -21.81 -4.55
CA ARG A 241 7.37 -20.90 -3.70
C ARG A 241 7.85 -20.92 -2.27
N SER A 242 7.68 -19.80 -1.59
CA SER A 242 7.83 -19.66 -0.15
C SER A 242 6.83 -20.53 0.63
N SER A 243 7.16 -20.86 1.88
CA SER A 243 6.38 -21.79 2.71
C SER A 243 5.01 -21.26 3.14
N ASP A 244 4.86 -19.94 3.24
CA ASP A 244 3.65 -19.22 3.64
C ASP A 244 2.52 -19.27 2.60
N ILE A 245 2.84 -19.50 1.31
CA ILE A 245 1.86 -19.57 0.22
C ILE A 245 1.58 -21.00 -0.27
N LEU A 246 1.99 -22.02 0.50
CA LEU A 246 1.67 -23.42 0.23
C LEU A 246 0.23 -23.79 0.66
N GLY A 247 -0.37 -23.02 1.56
CA GLY A 247 -1.71 -23.26 2.08
C GLY A 247 -2.83 -23.00 1.07
N PRO A 248 -4.07 -23.43 1.36
CA PRO A 248 -5.22 -23.03 0.57
C PRO A 248 -5.46 -21.53 0.71
N TYR A 249 -5.74 -20.85 -0.40
CA TYR A 249 -6.07 -19.43 -0.40
C TYR A 249 -7.42 -19.18 0.29
N VAL A 250 -7.43 -18.21 1.20
CA VAL A 250 -8.64 -17.71 1.86
C VAL A 250 -8.77 -16.23 1.53
N ASP A 251 -9.92 -15.81 0.98
CA ASP A 251 -10.16 -14.41 0.69
C ASP A 251 -10.32 -13.64 2.03
N PRO A 252 -9.45 -12.65 2.33
CA PRO A 252 -9.51 -11.90 3.59
C PRO A 252 -10.83 -11.12 3.76
N ILE A 253 -11.62 -10.94 2.70
CA ILE A 253 -12.90 -10.23 2.75
C ILE A 253 -13.98 -11.06 3.44
N GLU A 254 -13.95 -12.40 3.34
CA GLU A 254 -14.98 -13.27 3.94
C GLU A 254 -14.86 -13.36 5.46
N VAL A 255 -13.64 -13.21 6.01
CA VAL A 255 -13.39 -13.35 7.46
C VAL A 255 -14.05 -12.23 8.28
N ASN A 256 -14.26 -11.04 7.70
CA ASN A 256 -14.88 -9.91 8.40
C ASN A 256 -16.42 -9.88 8.35
N GLN A 257 -17.07 -10.88 7.74
CA GLN A 257 -18.54 -11.02 7.77
C GLN A 257 -19.02 -12.11 8.74
N SER A 258 -18.10 -12.83 9.36
CA SER A 258 -18.40 -13.87 10.34
C SER A 258 -17.64 -13.63 11.65
N THR A 259 -17.98 -12.57 12.37
CA THR A 259 -17.79 -12.47 13.84
C THR A 259 -18.64 -11.34 14.42
#